data_AF-A0A2E2B1N9-F1
#
_entry.id   AF-A0A2E2B1N9-F1
#
_cell.length_a   1.000
_cell.length_b   1.000
_cell.length_c   1.000
_cell.angle_alpha   90.00
_cell.angle_beta   90.00
_cell.angle_gamma   90.00
#
_symmetry.space_group_name_H-M   'P 1'
#
loop_
_entity.id
_entity.type
_entity.pdbx_description
1 polymer ?
#
loop_
_entity_poly.entity_id
_entity_poly.type
_entity_poly.pdbx_seq_one_letter_code
_entity_poly.pdbx_strand_id
1 'polypeptide(L)'
;MNLREWMNQNSAVVTIVAVVLLLVSLGVIIMTLTPQRAARVVDVYFMDTADGSLFVGKSDELPPIVAPSGKDGVRAFVFACGDCGDESARFTGWLETYTPEAKKAIETPAEGPEGGMDNYEIVETGHLVASPTSNGQWFMANSENGMKLMDTVQAKCSGDVPAKPCFPGRD
;
A
#
# COMPACT_ATOMS: atom_id res chain seq x y z
N MET A 1 34.45 49.20 -0.88
CA MET A 1 33.00 49.45 -0.76
C MET A 1 32.46 48.54 0.31
N ASN A 2 31.87 49.10 1.38
CA ASN A 2 31.33 48.30 2.47
C ASN A 2 29.98 47.67 2.06
N LEU A 3 29.74 46.42 2.47
CA LEU A 3 28.50 45.68 2.18
C LEU A 3 27.24 46.49 2.57
N ARG A 4 27.34 47.25 3.67
CA ARG A 4 26.30 48.14 4.18
C ARG A 4 25.97 49.31 3.24
N GLU A 5 26.96 49.90 2.59
CA GLU A 5 26.76 50.99 1.63
C GLU A 5 26.12 50.51 0.33
N TRP A 6 26.54 49.33 -0.15
CA TRP A 6 25.98 48.73 -1.36
C TRP A 6 24.50 48.32 -1.18
N MET A 7 24.16 47.75 -0.03
CA MET A 7 22.77 47.41 0.32
C MET A 7 21.87 48.65 0.43
N ASN A 8 22.40 49.77 0.92
CA ASN A 8 21.62 51.00 1.08
C ASN A 8 21.41 51.72 -0.28
N GLN A 9 22.41 51.69 -1.17
CA GLN A 9 22.28 52.21 -2.54
C GLN A 9 21.36 51.36 -3.43
N ASN A 10 21.25 50.05 -3.16
CA ASN A 10 20.43 49.11 -3.94
C ASN A 10 19.26 48.57 -3.11
N SER A 11 18.63 49.43 -2.30
CA SER A 11 17.53 49.06 -1.40
C SER A 11 16.37 48.36 -2.13
N ALA A 12 16.10 48.74 -3.39
CA ALA A 12 15.13 48.07 -4.25
C ALA A 12 15.50 46.61 -4.55
N VAL A 13 16.78 46.33 -4.85
CA VAL A 13 17.26 44.96 -5.12
C VAL A 13 17.16 44.09 -3.87
N VAL A 14 17.57 44.62 -2.72
CA VAL A 14 17.47 43.92 -1.43
C VAL A 14 16.01 43.59 -1.10
N THR A 15 15.09 44.53 -1.32
CA THR A 15 13.66 44.34 -1.09
C THR A 15 13.09 43.27 -2.01
N ILE A 16 13.44 43.27 -3.30
CA ILE A 16 13.00 42.26 -4.26
C ILE A 16 13.49 40.87 -3.85
N VAL A 17 14.76 40.73 -3.48
CA VAL A 17 15.32 39.44 -3.04
C VAL A 17 14.62 38.93 -1.77
N ALA A 18 14.34 39.81 -0.81
CA ALA A 18 13.62 39.43 0.41
C ALA A 18 12.18 38.96 0.12
N VAL A 19 11.47 39.65 -0.79
CA VAL A 19 10.12 39.24 -1.21
C VAL A 19 10.15 37.89 -1.94
N VAL A 20 11.12 37.68 -2.84
CA VAL A 20 11.27 36.39 -3.54
C VAL A 20 11.55 35.26 -2.55
N LEU A 21 12.46 35.46 -1.60
CA LEU A 21 12.73 34.48 -0.54
C LEU A 21 11.48 34.15 0.26
N LEU A 22 10.70 35.16 0.67
CA LEU A 22 9.44 34.94 1.39
C LEU A 22 8.43 34.14 0.57
N LEU A 23 8.30 34.41 -0.73
CA LEU A 23 7.40 33.67 -1.62
C LEU A 23 7.85 32.22 -1.81
N VAL A 24 9.16 31.97 -1.95
CA VAL A 24 9.71 30.61 -2.04
C VAL A 24 9.47 29.85 -0.74
N SER A 25 9.75 30.46 0.42
CA SER A 25 9.48 29.84 1.72
C SER A 25 8.00 29.53 1.91
N LEU A 26 7.11 30.45 1.52
CA LEU A 26 5.66 30.22 1.57
C LEU A 26 5.25 29.08 0.65
N GLY A 27 5.82 28.99 -0.56
CA GLY A 27 5.57 27.89 -1.49
C GLY A 27 5.98 26.52 -0.92
N VAL A 28 7.15 26.45 -0.28
CA VAL A 28 7.61 25.23 0.42
C VAL A 28 6.69 24.87 1.59
N ILE A 29 6.26 25.86 2.37
CA ILE A 29 5.29 25.65 3.47
C ILE A 29 3.97 25.10 2.93
N ILE A 30 3.44 25.68 1.84
CA ILE A 30 2.20 25.19 1.23
C ILE A 30 2.38 23.76 0.71
N MET A 31 3.51 23.46 0.04
CA MET A 31 3.80 22.10 -0.46
C MET A 31 3.93 21.07 0.66
N THR A 32 4.49 21.46 1.80
CA THR A 32 4.68 20.56 2.96
C THR A 32 3.43 20.43 3.83
N LEU A 33 2.57 21.45 3.87
CA LEU A 33 1.30 21.44 4.61
C LEU A 33 0.11 20.94 3.79
N THR A 34 0.28 20.69 2.49
CA THR A 34 -0.80 20.10 1.68
C THR A 34 -1.07 18.69 2.20
N PRO A 35 -2.26 18.42 2.76
CA PRO A 35 -2.58 17.10 3.28
C PRO A 35 -2.43 16.08 2.16
N GLN A 36 -1.71 14.99 2.41
CA GLN A 36 -1.73 13.88 1.48
C GLN A 36 -3.19 13.45 1.32
N ARG A 37 -3.67 13.41 0.06
CA ARG A 37 -5.03 12.98 -0.22
C ARG A 37 -5.20 11.59 0.38
N ALA A 38 -6.19 11.43 1.25
CA ALA A 38 -6.54 10.14 1.81
C ALA A 38 -6.66 9.12 0.66
N ALA A 39 -6.02 7.96 0.82
CA ALA A 39 -6.08 6.91 -0.16
C ALA A 39 -7.55 6.59 -0.46
N ARG A 40 -7.91 6.52 -1.74
CA ARG A 40 -9.29 6.21 -2.12
C ARG A 40 -9.57 4.76 -1.70
N VAL A 41 -10.57 4.59 -0.84
CA VAL A 41 -11.10 3.26 -0.49
C VAL A 41 -11.76 2.65 -1.73
N VAL A 42 -11.34 1.44 -2.10
CA VAL A 42 -11.85 0.69 -3.26
C VAL A 42 -12.27 -0.71 -2.84
N ASP A 43 -13.11 -1.34 -3.63
CA ASP A 43 -13.45 -2.75 -3.43
C ASP A 43 -12.26 -3.63 -3.79
N VAL A 44 -12.04 -4.67 -2.99
CA VAL A 44 -11.00 -5.69 -3.17
C VAL A 44 -11.56 -7.07 -2.86
N TYR A 45 -10.89 -8.12 -3.34
CA TYR A 45 -11.26 -9.48 -3.02
C TYR A 45 -10.63 -9.94 -1.70
N PHE A 46 -11.42 -10.64 -0.91
CA PHE A 46 -10.99 -11.46 0.21
C PHE A 46 -11.39 -12.92 -0.07
N MET A 47 -10.71 -13.87 0.57
CA MET A 47 -10.99 -15.29 0.50
C MET A 47 -11.40 -15.79 1.88
N ASP A 48 -12.53 -16.48 1.96
CA ASP A 48 -13.00 -17.14 3.17
C ASP A 48 -12.14 -18.39 3.43
N THR A 49 -11.54 -18.46 4.61
CA THR A 49 -10.66 -19.59 4.98
C THR A 49 -11.41 -20.89 5.23
N ALA A 50 -12.74 -20.85 5.37
CA ALA A 50 -13.56 -22.04 5.59
C ALA A 50 -13.73 -22.88 4.31
N ASP A 51 -13.97 -22.23 3.18
CA ASP A 51 -14.37 -22.88 1.93
C ASP A 51 -13.58 -22.39 0.69
N GLY A 52 -12.72 -21.39 0.84
CA GLY A 52 -11.93 -20.81 -0.24
C GLY A 52 -12.73 -19.89 -1.18
N SER A 53 -13.98 -19.56 -0.84
CA SER A 53 -14.81 -18.67 -1.65
C SER A 53 -14.30 -17.24 -1.62
N LEU A 54 -14.35 -16.56 -2.77
CA LEU A 54 -14.04 -15.14 -2.86
C LEU A 54 -15.25 -14.31 -2.44
N PHE A 55 -15.02 -13.26 -1.67
CA PHE A 55 -16.02 -12.25 -1.33
C PHE A 55 -15.41 -10.85 -1.41
N VAL A 56 -16.26 -9.84 -1.46
CA VAL A 56 -15.84 -8.44 -1.63
C VAL A 56 -15.75 -7.76 -0.27
N GLY A 57 -14.63 -7.08 -0.03
CA GLY A 57 -14.43 -6.16 1.08
C GLY A 57 -13.83 -4.83 0.61
N LYS A 58 -13.44 -3.97 1.53
CA LYS A 58 -12.84 -2.66 1.26
C LYS A 58 -11.32 -2.69 1.44
N SER A 59 -10.62 -1.88 0.66
CA SER A 59 -9.16 -1.84 0.63
C SER A 59 -8.51 -1.33 1.93
N ASP A 60 -9.27 -0.68 2.79
CA ASP A 60 -8.85 -0.19 4.12
C ASP A 60 -9.18 -1.20 5.25
N GLU A 61 -9.85 -2.31 4.94
CA GLU A 61 -10.05 -3.39 5.90
C GLU A 61 -8.78 -4.26 6.02
N LEU A 62 -8.27 -4.40 7.24
CA LEU A 62 -7.01 -5.08 7.51
C LEU A 62 -7.24 -6.57 7.81
N PRO A 63 -6.69 -7.51 6.99
CA PRO A 63 -6.88 -8.94 7.21
C PRO A 63 -6.16 -9.44 8.48
N PRO A 64 -6.64 -10.52 9.12
CA PRO A 64 -7.87 -11.23 8.76
C PRO A 64 -9.13 -10.46 9.17
N ILE A 65 -10.18 -10.51 8.34
CA ILE A 65 -11.51 -9.95 8.62
C ILE A 65 -12.51 -11.08 8.90
N VAL A 66 -13.73 -10.75 9.33
CA VAL A 66 -14.79 -11.77 9.48
C VAL A 66 -15.38 -12.06 8.10
N ALA A 67 -15.23 -13.30 7.62
CA ALA A 67 -15.81 -13.76 6.38
C ALA A 67 -17.30 -14.12 6.52
N PRO A 68 -18.06 -14.30 5.42
CA PRO A 68 -19.47 -14.68 5.47
C PRO A 68 -19.75 -15.97 6.23
N SER A 69 -18.82 -16.92 6.25
CA SER A 69 -18.93 -18.15 7.06
C SER A 69 -18.79 -17.92 8.57
N GLY A 70 -18.37 -16.72 8.99
CA GLY A 70 -17.97 -16.39 10.36
C GLY A 70 -16.54 -16.84 10.72
N LYS A 71 -15.77 -17.37 9.75
CA LYS A 71 -14.33 -17.64 9.89
C LYS A 71 -13.50 -16.45 9.41
N ASP A 72 -12.18 -16.65 9.38
CA ASP A 72 -11.26 -15.63 8.94
C ASP A 72 -11.36 -15.44 7.43
N GLY A 73 -11.38 -14.19 7.00
CA GLY A 73 -11.27 -13.75 5.62
C GLY A 73 -9.91 -13.08 5.40
N VAL A 74 -9.13 -13.62 4.48
CA VAL A 74 -7.79 -13.11 4.16
C VAL A 74 -7.83 -12.38 2.83
N ARG A 75 -6.97 -11.38 2.63
CA ARG A 75 -6.99 -10.60 1.40
C ARG A 75 -6.55 -11.48 0.23
N ALA A 76 -7.26 -11.44 -0.88
CA ALA A 76 -6.95 -12.23 -2.08
C ALA A 76 -6.54 -11.31 -3.23
N PHE A 77 -5.33 -11.53 -3.75
CA PHE A 77 -4.87 -10.84 -4.95
C PHE A 77 -5.27 -11.65 -6.17
N VAL A 78 -6.33 -11.21 -6.85
CA VAL A 78 -6.90 -11.87 -8.02
C VAL A 78 -6.32 -11.27 -9.30
N PHE A 79 -5.97 -12.12 -10.24
CA PHE A 79 -5.42 -11.75 -11.54
C PHE A 79 -6.20 -12.43 -12.66
N ALA A 80 -6.05 -11.95 -13.88
CA ALA A 80 -6.52 -12.65 -15.08
C ALA A 80 -5.44 -12.70 -16.16
N CYS A 81 -5.45 -13.78 -16.93
CA CYS A 81 -4.69 -13.87 -18.17
C CYS A 81 -5.51 -13.26 -19.31
N GLY A 82 -5.48 -11.93 -19.41
CA GLY A 82 -6.28 -11.16 -20.37
C GLY A 82 -7.32 -10.29 -19.67
N ASP A 83 -8.59 -10.57 -19.92
CA ASP A 83 -9.69 -9.74 -19.43
C ASP A 83 -10.07 -10.09 -17.98
N CYS A 84 -10.20 -9.06 -17.15
CA CYS A 84 -10.73 -9.22 -15.81
C CYS A 84 -12.23 -9.47 -15.83
N GLY A 85 -12.99 -9.14 -16.88
CA GLY A 85 -14.41 -9.48 -16.98
C GLY A 85 -14.70 -10.97 -17.15
N ASP A 86 -13.73 -11.76 -17.62
CA ASP A 86 -13.86 -13.20 -17.79
C ASP A 86 -13.47 -13.96 -16.52
N GLU A 87 -14.47 -14.43 -15.77
CA GLU A 87 -14.26 -15.21 -14.55
C GLU A 87 -13.44 -16.48 -14.77
N SER A 88 -13.52 -17.10 -15.95
CA SER A 88 -12.76 -18.31 -16.27
C SER A 88 -11.28 -18.03 -16.53
N ALA A 89 -10.93 -16.80 -16.89
CA ALA A 89 -9.57 -16.34 -17.05
C ALA A 89 -8.95 -15.86 -15.72
N ARG A 90 -9.76 -15.69 -14.66
CA ARG A 90 -9.31 -15.25 -13.35
C ARG A 90 -8.65 -16.38 -12.56
N PHE A 91 -7.66 -16.02 -11.75
CA PHE A 91 -7.05 -16.88 -10.76
C PHE A 91 -6.60 -16.06 -9.55
N THR A 92 -6.56 -16.69 -8.37
CA THR A 92 -5.96 -16.07 -7.18
C THR A 92 -4.45 -16.29 -7.24
N GLY A 93 -3.67 -15.21 -7.21
CA GLY A 93 -2.22 -15.27 -7.22
C GLY A 93 -1.67 -15.66 -5.85
N TRP A 94 -1.98 -14.85 -4.84
CA TRP A 94 -1.63 -15.12 -3.45
C TRP A 94 -2.68 -14.54 -2.50
N LEU A 95 -2.60 -15.00 -1.26
CA LEU A 95 -3.36 -14.51 -0.13
C LEU A 95 -2.45 -13.70 0.80
N GLU A 96 -3.01 -12.71 1.46
CA GLU A 96 -2.31 -11.84 2.41
C GLU A 96 -3.09 -11.76 3.73
N THR A 97 -2.37 -11.81 4.84
CA THR A 97 -2.90 -11.59 6.18
C THR A 97 -1.84 -11.00 7.10
N TYR A 98 -2.24 -10.60 8.30
CA TYR A 98 -1.33 -10.17 9.35
C TYR A 98 -1.45 -11.05 10.58
N THR A 99 -0.35 -11.19 11.32
CA THR A 99 -0.42 -11.74 12.68
C THR A 99 -1.26 -10.83 13.58
N PRO A 100 -1.85 -11.34 14.68
CA PRO A 100 -2.62 -10.51 15.61
C PRO A 100 -1.83 -9.30 16.14
N GLU A 101 -0.53 -9.48 16.38
CA GLU A 101 0.37 -8.44 16.86
C GLU A 101 0.61 -7.36 15.81
N ALA A 102 0.89 -7.75 14.55
CA ALA A 102 1.07 -6.83 13.44
C ALA A 102 -0.22 -6.10 13.09
N LYS A 103 -1.36 -6.79 13.10
CA LYS A 103 -2.67 -6.18 12.89
C LYS A 103 -2.93 -5.07 13.90
N LYS A 104 -2.74 -5.38 15.19
CA LYS A 104 -2.90 -4.41 16.28
C LYS A 104 -1.93 -3.23 16.15
N ALA A 105 -0.70 -3.48 15.71
CA ALA A 105 0.30 -2.46 15.47
C ALA A 105 -0.12 -1.47 14.35
N ILE A 106 -0.73 -1.96 13.26
CA ILE A 106 -1.24 -1.11 12.17
C ILE A 106 -2.48 -0.33 12.61
N GLU A 107 -3.41 -0.98 13.33
CA GLU A 107 -4.66 -0.35 13.79
C GLU A 107 -4.42 0.69 14.89
N THR A 108 -3.38 0.50 15.71
CA THR A 108 -3.00 1.40 16.79
C THR A 108 -1.54 1.83 16.63
N PRO A 109 -1.23 2.66 15.62
CA PRO A 109 0.15 3.06 15.35
C PRO A 109 0.69 3.87 16.52
N ALA A 110 1.85 3.45 17.03
CA ALA A 110 2.60 4.25 17.99
C ALA A 110 3.50 5.23 17.22
N GLU A 111 3.32 6.52 17.47
CA GLU A 111 4.24 7.54 16.97
C GLU A 111 5.61 7.37 17.64
N GLY A 112 6.63 7.11 16.83
CA GLY A 112 8.01 7.09 17.28
C GLY A 112 8.53 8.51 17.55
N PRO A 113 9.61 8.64 18.34
CA PRO A 113 10.16 9.94 18.75
C PRO A 113 10.63 10.82 17.58
N GLU A 114 10.85 10.25 16.39
CA GLU A 114 11.26 10.96 15.16
C GLU A 114 10.12 11.12 14.13
N GLY A 115 8.86 10.86 14.52
CA GLY A 115 7.71 10.95 13.61
C GLY A 115 7.57 9.76 12.65
N GLY A 116 8.29 8.66 12.90
CA GLY A 116 8.13 7.36 12.24
C GLY A 116 7.18 6.42 13.00
N MET A 117 6.92 5.23 12.46
CA MET A 117 6.13 4.19 13.13
C MET A 117 7.07 3.34 14.02
N ASP A 118 6.88 3.36 15.35
CA ASP A 118 7.77 2.65 16.29
C ASP A 118 7.64 1.11 16.21
N ASN A 119 6.57 0.63 15.58
CA ASN A 119 6.22 -0.78 15.47
C ASN A 119 6.51 -1.37 14.07
N TYR A 120 7.31 -0.70 13.25
CA TYR A 120 7.61 -1.10 11.87
C TYR A 120 8.10 -2.56 11.77
N GLU A 121 9.00 -2.99 12.65
CA GLU A 121 9.52 -4.37 12.66
C GLU A 121 8.42 -5.40 12.91
N ILE A 122 7.46 -5.10 13.79
CA ILE A 122 6.33 -5.99 14.09
C ILE A 122 5.43 -6.11 12.87
N VAL A 123 5.15 -4.98 12.20
CA VAL A 123 4.34 -4.94 10.98
C VAL A 123 5.02 -5.72 9.85
N GLU A 124 6.32 -5.52 9.66
CA GLU A 124 7.07 -6.17 8.59
C GLU A 124 7.17 -7.70 8.80
N THR A 125 7.53 -8.12 10.02
CA THR A 125 7.68 -9.56 10.33
C THR A 125 6.35 -10.29 10.46
N GLY A 126 5.26 -9.57 10.76
CA GLY A 126 3.92 -10.14 10.87
C GLY A 126 3.08 -10.01 9.60
N HIS A 127 3.59 -9.46 8.50
CA HIS A 127 2.95 -9.48 7.19
C HIS A 127 3.18 -10.82 6.51
N LEU A 128 2.09 -11.57 6.29
CA LEU A 128 2.14 -12.95 5.83
C LEU A 128 1.48 -13.12 4.46
N VAL A 129 2.06 -13.98 3.63
CA VAL A 129 1.53 -14.38 2.33
C VAL A 129 1.45 -15.91 2.19
N ALA A 130 0.46 -16.39 1.46
CA ALA A 130 0.26 -17.82 1.19
C ALA A 130 -0.25 -18.05 -0.23
N SER A 131 0.07 -19.22 -0.80
CA SER A 131 -0.61 -19.67 -2.02
C SER A 131 -2.06 -20.01 -1.65
N PRO A 132 -3.05 -19.72 -2.51
CA PRO A 132 -4.43 -20.17 -2.28
C PRO A 132 -4.56 -21.69 -2.14
N THR A 133 -3.56 -22.46 -2.59
CA THR A 133 -3.53 -23.93 -2.50
C THR A 133 -2.54 -24.48 -1.47
N SER A 134 -1.91 -23.65 -0.62
CA SER A 134 -0.85 -24.11 0.29
C SER A 134 -1.33 -24.83 1.56
N ASN A 135 -2.64 -25.10 1.69
CA ASN A 135 -3.23 -25.74 2.88
C ASN A 135 -2.78 -25.12 4.21
N GLY A 136 -2.68 -23.78 4.25
CA GLY A 136 -2.32 -23.04 5.47
C GLY A 136 -0.83 -22.85 5.71
N GLN A 137 0.04 -23.12 4.72
CA GLN A 137 1.44 -22.69 4.81
C GLN A 137 1.56 -21.20 4.46
N TRP A 138 1.97 -20.41 5.46
CA TRP A 138 2.20 -18.97 5.38
C TRP A 138 3.70 -18.66 5.43
N PHE A 139 4.11 -17.65 4.67
CA PHE A 139 5.48 -17.13 4.64
C PHE A 139 5.44 -15.64 4.99
N MET A 140 6.51 -15.12 5.60
CA MET A 140 6.66 -13.66 5.70
C MET A 140 6.73 -13.06 4.30
N ALA A 141 6.02 -11.96 4.06
CA ALA A 141 5.94 -11.33 2.75
C ALA A 141 7.33 -10.93 2.20
N ASN A 142 8.22 -10.46 3.08
CA ASN A 142 9.59 -10.07 2.76
C ASN A 142 10.59 -11.24 2.72
N SER A 143 10.17 -12.48 3.00
CA SER A 143 11.06 -13.65 2.92
C SER A 143 11.28 -14.11 1.48
N GLU A 144 12.36 -14.85 1.24
CA GLU A 144 12.65 -15.42 -0.08
C GLU A 144 11.48 -16.26 -0.62
N ASN A 145 10.83 -17.07 0.24
CA ASN A 145 9.68 -17.88 -0.15
C ASN A 145 8.44 -17.02 -0.44
N GLY A 146 8.21 -15.95 0.34
CA GLY A 146 7.12 -15.01 0.12
C GLY A 146 7.25 -14.27 -1.21
N MET A 147 8.45 -13.75 -1.51
CA MET A 147 8.74 -13.10 -2.78
C MET A 147 8.62 -14.06 -3.97
N LYS A 148 9.21 -15.25 -3.88
CA LYS A 148 9.10 -16.29 -4.92
C LYS A 148 7.65 -16.67 -5.21
N LEU A 149 6.82 -16.76 -4.17
CA LEU A 149 5.39 -17.03 -4.31
C LEU A 149 4.71 -15.93 -5.14
N MET A 150 4.91 -14.67 -4.79
CA MET A 150 4.29 -13.54 -5.50
C MET A 150 4.77 -13.45 -6.95
N ASP A 151 6.03 -13.76 -7.22
CA ASP A 151 6.60 -13.78 -8.58
C ASP A 151 5.98 -14.88 -9.47
N THR A 152 5.43 -15.96 -8.89
CA THR A 152 4.80 -17.03 -9.68
C THR A 152 3.61 -16.55 -10.51
N VAL A 153 2.96 -15.44 -10.12
CA VAL A 153 1.83 -14.87 -10.85
C VAL A 153 2.19 -14.52 -12.29
N GLN A 154 3.39 -13.99 -12.52
CA GLN A 154 3.83 -13.62 -13.87
C GLN A 154 3.98 -14.84 -14.78
N ALA A 155 4.32 -15.99 -14.22
CA ALA A 155 4.51 -17.24 -14.96
C ALA A 155 3.20 -18.01 -15.22
N LYS A 156 2.06 -17.57 -14.66
CA LYS A 156 0.77 -18.27 -14.81
C LYS A 156 0.14 -18.09 -16.18
N CYS A 157 0.39 -16.96 -16.84
CA CYS A 157 -0.17 -16.69 -18.16
C CYS A 157 0.76 -17.21 -19.27
N SER A 158 0.16 -17.77 -20.32
CA SER A 158 0.91 -18.33 -21.44
C SER A 158 1.33 -17.24 -22.44
N GLY A 159 2.57 -17.32 -22.93
CA GLY A 159 3.10 -16.39 -23.94
C GLY A 159 3.41 -15.00 -23.38
N ASP A 160 3.23 -13.97 -24.21
CA ASP A 160 3.52 -12.57 -23.87
C ASP A 160 2.36 -11.83 -23.18
N VAL A 161 1.34 -12.56 -22.69
CA VAL A 161 0.18 -11.94 -22.01
C VAL A 161 0.50 -11.77 -20.52
N PRO A 162 0.71 -10.55 -20.01
CA PRO A 162 0.98 -10.34 -18.60
C PRO A 162 -0.28 -10.60 -17.77
N ALA A 163 -0.10 -11.14 -16.55
CA ALA A 163 -1.17 -11.23 -15.57
C ALA A 163 -1.65 -9.83 -15.17
N LYS A 164 -2.93 -9.53 -15.41
CA LYS A 164 -3.56 -8.25 -15.05
C LYS A 164 -4.21 -8.37 -13.67
N PRO A 165 -3.94 -7.48 -12.70
CA PRO A 165 -4.64 -7.49 -11.42
C PRO A 165 -6.11 -7.10 -11.62
N CYS A 166 -7.01 -7.85 -10.99
CA CYS A 166 -8.46 -7.67 -11.09
C CYS A 166 -9.05 -7.16 -9.79
N PHE A 167 -9.94 -6.18 -9.90
CA PHE A 167 -10.65 -5.59 -8.78
C PHE A 167 -12.16 -5.81 -8.95
N PRO A 168 -12.93 -6.04 -7.87
CA PRO A 168 -14.38 -6.15 -7.95
C PRO A 168 -14.99 -4.92 -8.63
N GLY A 169 -15.89 -5.15 -9.59
CA GLY A 169 -16.61 -4.10 -10.31
C GLY A 169 -15.74 -3.23 -11.23
N ARG A 170 -14.55 -3.69 -11.61
CA ARG A 170 -13.67 -3.02 -12.60
C ARG A 170 -13.12 -4.05 -13.59
N ASP A 171 -13.63 -4.00 -14.82
CA ASP A 171 -13.16 -4.79 -15.96
C ASP A 171 -12.14 -3.98 -16.81
#